data_AF-A0A9D4SDG7-F1
#
_entry.id   AF-A0A9D4SDG7-F1
#
_cell.length_a   1.000
_cell.length_b   1.000
_cell.length_c   1.000
_cell.angle_alpha   90.00
_cell.angle_beta   90.00
_cell.angle_gamma   90.00
#
_symmetry.space_group_name_H-M   'P 1'
#
loop_
_entity.id
_entity.type
_entity.pdbx_description
1 polymer ?
#
loop_
_entity_poly.entity_id
_entity_poly.type
_entity_poly.pdbx_seq_one_letter_code
_entity_poly.pdbx_strand_id
1 'polypeptide(L)'
;MAGLRMLIENIVVFVILKIAHLIWSNPETKISEIIYYGFRYFQYFILRINYTWEEYQLHRIPRTYRRLRQAILMSFNAWLVIIFLVIYIYSEDSSIWISVKYLEKIVDCQRLDLLATAIIILLCIGELSWFYFFIQVINYKSPIQSMAYKTLLFDEKRLAANYHRHLIIYHLFIKIAAYIFAACIGIGVIIVCVMGIYFLTKAYFYNQITSVQLLFCLMIFFPICFEVCSLFVLLLVGAIAAGFILEFLKIRMKQLYIFLKHDESSKNIPKMKFFWNCIQKEYVELYSEVALLDKTISFAMYSLETGSKILSITSCIFYSRHV
;
A
#
# COMPACT_ATOMS: atom_id res chain seq x y z
N MET A 1 -13.76 -35.64 -3.21
CA MET A 1 -13.11 -34.92 -2.09
C MET A 1 -11.66 -35.29 -1.86
N ALA A 2 -11.25 -36.57 -1.87
CA ALA A 2 -9.86 -36.97 -1.61
C ALA A 2 -8.81 -36.35 -2.57
N GLY A 3 -9.13 -36.22 -3.87
CA GLY A 3 -8.22 -35.62 -4.86
C GLY A 3 -7.95 -34.12 -4.62
N LEU A 4 -8.95 -33.36 -4.17
CA LEU A 4 -8.78 -31.94 -3.85
C LEU A 4 -7.85 -31.75 -2.64
N ARG A 5 -7.99 -32.62 -1.63
CA ARG A 5 -7.14 -32.59 -0.44
C ARG A 5 -5.67 -32.86 -0.75
N MET A 6 -5.39 -33.90 -1.54
CA MET A 6 -4.01 -34.19 -1.99
C MET A 6 -3.40 -33.04 -2.81
N LEU A 7 -4.21 -32.39 -3.65
CA LEU A 7 -3.75 -31.27 -4.46
C LEU A 7 -3.40 -30.05 -3.59
N ILE A 8 -4.22 -29.75 -2.58
CA ILE A 8 -3.94 -28.70 -1.59
C ILE A 8 -2.68 -29.03 -0.78
N GLU A 9 -2.55 -30.26 -0.29
CA GLU A 9 -1.37 -30.70 0.49
C GLU A 9 -0.09 -30.56 -0.35
N ASN A 10 -0.10 -30.98 -1.62
CA ASN A 10 1.05 -30.84 -2.52
C ASN A 10 1.41 -29.38 -2.81
N ILE A 11 0.43 -28.49 -3.00
CA ILE A 11 0.69 -27.05 -3.17
C ILE A 11 1.32 -26.46 -1.91
N VAL A 12 0.79 -26.78 -0.73
CA VAL A 12 1.32 -26.28 0.54
C VAL A 12 2.76 -26.74 0.76
N VAL A 13 3.04 -28.03 0.55
CA VAL A 13 4.39 -28.59 0.67
C VAL A 13 5.36 -27.93 -0.32
N PHE A 14 4.94 -27.76 -1.58
CA PHE A 14 5.77 -27.10 -2.59
C PHE A 14 6.08 -25.65 -2.23
N VAL A 15 5.07 -24.89 -1.75
CA VAL A 15 5.25 -23.50 -1.31
C VAL A 15 6.19 -23.44 -0.11
N ILE A 16 6.02 -24.31 0.89
CA ILE A 16 6.90 -24.37 2.08
C ILE A 16 8.34 -24.68 1.66
N LEU A 17 8.57 -25.67 0.80
CA LEU A 17 9.91 -26.03 0.31
C LEU A 17 10.55 -24.89 -0.46
N LYS A 18 9.77 -24.17 -1.29
CA LYS A 18 10.27 -23.03 -2.06
C LYS A 18 10.60 -21.84 -1.15
N ILE A 19 9.80 -21.60 -0.12
CA ILE A 19 10.08 -20.59 0.91
C ILE A 19 11.33 -20.96 1.71
N ALA A 20 11.45 -22.22 2.15
CA ALA A 20 12.62 -22.72 2.87
C ALA A 20 13.89 -22.61 2.04
N HIS A 21 13.82 -22.94 0.75
CA HIS A 21 14.91 -22.74 -0.18
C HIS A 21 15.27 -21.26 -0.33
N LEU A 22 14.30 -20.37 -0.46
CA LEU A 22 14.53 -18.92 -0.59
C LEU A 22 15.17 -18.33 0.68
N ILE A 23 14.79 -18.84 1.86
CA ILE A 23 15.41 -18.49 3.15
C ILE A 23 16.88 -18.93 3.16
N TRP A 24 17.16 -20.15 2.70
CA TRP A 24 18.50 -20.72 2.75
C TRP A 24 19.44 -20.14 1.69
N SER A 25 18.91 -19.68 0.55
CA SER A 25 19.72 -19.18 -0.57
C SER A 25 20.12 -17.71 -0.44
N ASN A 26 19.61 -16.96 0.54
CA ASN A 26 19.82 -15.51 0.64
C ASN A 26 20.54 -15.03 1.92
N PRO A 27 21.65 -15.66 2.35
CA PRO A 27 22.32 -15.32 3.61
C PRO A 27 22.98 -13.94 3.62
N GLU A 28 23.19 -13.30 2.46
CA GLU A 28 23.91 -12.02 2.33
C GLU A 28 23.02 -10.78 2.15
N THR A 29 21.70 -10.91 2.26
CA THR A 29 20.79 -9.77 2.06
C THR A 29 21.04 -8.71 3.14
N LYS A 30 21.50 -7.52 2.76
CA LYS A 30 21.76 -6.42 3.68
C LYS A 30 20.46 -5.71 4.05
N ILE A 31 20.33 -5.27 5.30
CA ILE A 31 19.16 -4.50 5.77
C ILE A 31 19.05 -3.17 5.01
N SER A 32 20.18 -2.53 4.74
CA SER A 32 20.29 -1.32 3.93
C SER A 32 19.71 -1.49 2.53
N GLU A 33 19.91 -2.65 1.89
CA GLU A 33 19.30 -2.98 0.60
C GLU A 33 17.78 -3.12 0.72
N ILE A 34 17.29 -3.80 1.77
CA ILE A 34 15.85 -3.94 2.03
C ILE A 34 15.19 -2.57 2.17
N ILE A 35 15.79 -1.67 2.94
CA ILE A 35 15.30 -0.29 3.13
C ILE A 35 15.37 0.48 1.83
N TYR A 36 16.47 0.36 1.09
CA TYR A 36 16.66 1.03 -0.20
C TYR A 36 15.58 0.65 -1.21
N TYR A 37 15.32 -0.64 -1.38
CA TYR A 37 14.26 -1.12 -2.27
C TYR A 37 12.87 -0.74 -1.76
N GLY A 38 12.60 -0.93 -0.48
CA GLY A 38 11.33 -0.52 0.15
C GLY A 38 11.04 0.96 -0.08
N PHE A 39 12.06 1.79 0.02
CA PHE A 39 11.97 3.21 -0.26
C PHE A 39 11.73 3.52 -1.74
N ARG A 40 12.45 2.88 -2.66
CA ARG A 40 12.18 3.07 -4.10
C ARG A 40 10.75 2.68 -4.45
N TYR A 41 10.21 1.62 -3.86
CA TYR A 41 8.81 1.25 -4.02
C TYR A 41 7.87 2.30 -3.41
N PHE A 42 8.19 2.83 -2.23
CA PHE A 42 7.45 3.93 -1.61
C PHE A 42 7.43 5.17 -2.52
N GLN A 43 8.57 5.56 -3.07
CA GLN A 43 8.64 6.71 -3.99
C GLN A 43 7.82 6.49 -5.26
N TYR A 44 7.93 5.31 -5.86
CA TYR A 44 7.26 5.00 -7.11
C TYR A 44 5.74 4.88 -6.97
N PHE A 45 5.28 4.09 -5.99
CA PHE A 45 3.86 3.81 -5.81
C PHE A 45 3.15 4.86 -4.96
N ILE A 46 3.76 5.26 -3.83
CA ILE A 46 3.13 6.18 -2.87
C ILE A 46 3.36 7.62 -3.27
N LEU A 47 4.58 8.06 -3.51
CA LEU A 47 4.81 9.48 -3.80
C LEU A 47 4.60 9.84 -5.27
N ARG A 48 4.75 8.87 -6.17
CA ARG A 48 4.66 9.06 -7.63
C ARG A 48 5.69 10.09 -8.15
N ILE A 49 6.79 10.28 -7.42
CA ILE A 49 7.91 11.17 -7.77
C ILE A 49 9.21 10.38 -7.70
N ASN A 50 10.04 10.53 -8.72
CA ASN A 50 11.38 9.98 -8.73
C ASN A 50 12.39 11.03 -8.22
N TYR A 51 12.96 10.83 -7.04
CA TYR A 51 14.06 11.66 -6.50
C TYR A 51 15.04 10.79 -5.70
N THR A 52 16.21 11.32 -5.40
CA THR A 52 17.27 10.67 -4.63
C THR A 52 17.26 11.13 -3.17
N TRP A 53 17.84 10.32 -2.28
CA TRP A 53 18.01 10.69 -0.87
C TRP A 53 18.75 12.01 -0.68
N GLU A 54 19.82 12.20 -1.44
CA GLU A 54 20.64 13.41 -1.40
C GLU A 54 19.83 14.63 -1.81
N GLU A 55 19.02 14.53 -2.87
CA GLU A 55 18.10 15.62 -3.28
C GLU A 55 17.11 15.98 -2.17
N TYR A 56 16.60 15.00 -1.42
CA TYR A 56 15.71 15.26 -0.28
C TYR A 56 16.44 15.95 0.88
N GLN A 57 17.59 15.42 1.29
CA GLN A 57 18.38 15.95 2.42
C GLN A 57 18.92 17.36 2.14
N LEU A 58 19.36 17.60 0.90
CA LEU A 58 19.85 18.92 0.47
C LEU A 58 18.71 19.91 0.15
N HIS A 59 17.45 19.51 0.34
CA HIS A 59 16.27 20.33 0.06
C HIS A 59 16.19 20.81 -1.39
N ARG A 60 16.60 19.95 -2.34
CA ARG A 60 16.80 20.27 -3.76
C ARG A 60 16.07 19.33 -4.72
N ILE A 61 14.92 18.77 -4.33
CA ILE A 61 14.07 18.02 -5.25
C ILE A 61 13.67 18.92 -6.43
N PRO A 62 14.10 18.63 -7.67
CA PRO A 62 13.80 19.48 -8.81
C PRO A 62 12.32 19.39 -9.16
N ARG A 63 11.62 20.53 -9.10
CA ARG A 63 10.19 20.65 -9.46
C ARG A 63 9.99 20.74 -10.97
N THR A 64 10.58 19.80 -11.71
CA THR A 64 10.48 19.74 -13.18
C THR A 64 9.33 18.82 -13.59
N TYR A 65 8.71 19.11 -14.73
CA TYR A 65 7.64 18.26 -15.28
C TYR A 65 8.08 16.79 -15.41
N ARG A 66 9.31 16.53 -15.84
CA ARG A 66 9.84 15.16 -15.99
C ARG A 66 9.78 14.35 -14.69
N ARG A 67 10.08 14.96 -13.54
CA ARG A 67 10.06 14.28 -12.22
C ARG A 67 8.63 14.13 -11.67
N LEU A 68 7.76 15.10 -11.95
CA LEU A 68 6.37 15.12 -11.49
C LEU A 68 5.38 14.45 -12.46
N ARG A 69 5.83 14.06 -13.66
CA ARG A 69 4.97 13.53 -14.73
C ARG A 69 4.09 12.39 -14.25
N GLN A 70 4.65 11.45 -13.49
CA GLN A 70 3.91 10.29 -13.00
C GLN A 70 2.84 10.70 -11.98
N ALA A 71 3.18 11.54 -11.00
CA ALA A 71 2.21 12.12 -10.06
C ALA A 71 1.08 12.86 -10.78
N ILE A 72 1.40 13.72 -11.75
CA ILE A 72 0.42 14.49 -12.51
C ILE A 72 -0.50 13.56 -13.30
N LEU A 73 0.06 12.60 -14.05
CA LEU A 73 -0.73 11.70 -14.89
C LEU A 73 -1.65 10.78 -14.06
N MET A 74 -1.14 10.20 -12.98
CA MET A 74 -1.92 9.31 -12.11
C MET A 74 -3.03 10.09 -11.40
N SER A 75 -2.73 11.24 -10.79
CA SER A 75 -3.77 12.03 -10.11
C SER A 75 -4.78 12.61 -11.09
N PHE A 76 -4.36 13.04 -12.29
CA PHE A 76 -5.29 13.47 -13.33
C PHE A 76 -6.23 12.32 -13.75
N ASN A 77 -5.70 11.11 -13.93
CA ASN A 77 -6.50 9.94 -14.25
C ASN A 77 -7.48 9.58 -13.12
N ALA A 78 -7.04 9.63 -11.86
CA ALA A 78 -7.90 9.39 -10.71
C ALA A 78 -9.06 10.39 -10.62
N TRP A 79 -8.79 11.68 -10.82
CA TRP A 79 -9.84 12.72 -10.84
C TRP A 79 -10.78 12.57 -12.04
N LEU A 80 -10.29 12.20 -13.22
CA LEU A 80 -11.16 11.87 -14.36
C LEU A 80 -12.08 10.69 -14.05
N VAL A 81 -11.55 9.62 -13.45
CA VAL A 81 -12.35 8.47 -13.02
C VAL A 81 -13.43 8.88 -12.02
N ILE A 82 -13.09 9.72 -11.03
CA ILE A 82 -14.07 10.26 -10.07
C ILE A 82 -15.16 11.05 -10.80
N ILE A 83 -14.79 11.97 -11.70
CA ILE A 83 -15.75 12.77 -12.48
C ILE A 83 -16.66 11.86 -13.33
N PHE A 84 -16.10 10.87 -14.00
CA PHE A 84 -16.87 9.93 -14.80
C PHE A 84 -17.82 9.07 -13.96
N LEU A 85 -17.41 8.63 -12.77
CA LEU A 85 -18.29 7.92 -11.85
C LEU A 85 -19.43 8.81 -11.34
N VAL A 86 -19.15 10.09 -11.06
CA VAL A 86 -20.19 11.07 -10.69
C VAL A 86 -21.17 11.27 -11.83
N ILE A 87 -20.69 11.53 -13.05
CA ILE A 87 -21.54 11.66 -14.24
C ILE A 87 -22.35 10.38 -14.44
N TYR A 88 -21.73 9.21 -14.31
CA TYR A 88 -22.41 7.91 -14.44
C TYR A 88 -23.58 7.76 -13.47
N ILE A 89 -23.42 8.18 -12.20
CA ILE A 89 -24.49 8.11 -11.19
C ILE A 89 -25.66 9.06 -11.51
N TYR A 90 -25.36 10.27 -11.96
CA TYR A 90 -26.38 11.32 -12.16
C TYR A 90 -26.93 11.41 -13.57
N SER A 91 -26.31 10.76 -14.56
CA SER A 91 -26.77 10.79 -15.94
C SER A 91 -28.02 9.95 -16.12
N GLU A 92 -29.01 10.54 -16.81
CA GLU A 92 -30.09 9.78 -17.42
C GLU A 92 -29.59 9.06 -18.68
N ASP A 93 -30.40 8.14 -19.21
CA ASP A 93 -30.08 7.42 -20.44
C ASP A 93 -29.93 8.40 -21.60
N SER A 94 -28.80 8.32 -22.31
CA SER A 94 -28.53 9.15 -23.49
C SER A 94 -27.88 8.32 -24.59
N SER A 95 -27.72 8.91 -25.78
CA SER A 95 -27.05 8.24 -26.91
C SER A 95 -25.59 7.83 -26.62
N ILE A 96 -24.97 8.44 -25.60
CA ILE A 96 -23.57 8.23 -25.22
C ILE A 96 -23.46 7.45 -23.90
N TRP A 97 -24.36 7.70 -22.95
CA TRP A 97 -24.31 7.16 -21.59
C TRP A 97 -25.41 6.15 -21.32
N ILE A 98 -25.02 5.08 -20.63
CA ILE A 98 -25.95 4.12 -20.02
C ILE A 98 -26.22 4.57 -18.60
N SER A 99 -27.50 4.77 -18.24
CA SER A 99 -27.85 5.10 -16.85
C SER A 99 -27.55 3.93 -15.92
N VAL A 100 -27.28 4.25 -14.65
CA VAL A 100 -27.12 3.22 -13.60
C VAL A 100 -28.32 2.29 -13.55
N LYS A 101 -29.54 2.81 -13.67
CA LYS A 101 -30.79 2.03 -13.63
C LYS A 101 -30.88 1.03 -14.78
N TYR A 102 -30.33 1.38 -15.95
CA TYR A 102 -30.28 0.47 -17.07
C TYR A 102 -29.28 -0.66 -16.82
N LEU A 103 -28.11 -0.32 -16.29
CA LEU A 103 -27.08 -1.30 -15.96
C LEU A 103 -27.51 -2.25 -14.81
N GLU A 104 -28.27 -1.72 -13.85
CA GLU A 104 -28.97 -2.49 -12.81
C GLU A 104 -29.86 -3.59 -13.42
N LYS A 105 -30.63 -3.27 -14.46
CA LYS A 105 -31.47 -4.26 -15.17
C LYS A 105 -30.66 -5.30 -15.93
N ILE A 106 -29.51 -4.92 -16.50
CA ILE A 106 -28.65 -5.85 -17.25
C ILE A 106 -27.99 -6.87 -16.31
N VAL A 107 -27.48 -6.38 -15.17
CA VAL A 107 -26.75 -7.19 -14.20
C VAL A 107 -27.70 -7.91 -13.23
N ASP A 108 -29.00 -7.60 -13.28
CA ASP A 108 -30.02 -8.05 -12.33
C ASP A 108 -29.62 -7.69 -10.89
N CYS A 109 -29.17 -6.44 -10.73
CA CYS A 109 -28.65 -5.90 -9.50
C CYS A 109 -29.39 -4.61 -9.13
N GLN A 110 -29.73 -4.41 -7.85
CA GLN A 110 -30.36 -3.19 -7.38
C GLN A 110 -29.32 -2.34 -6.66
N ARG A 111 -29.49 -1.02 -6.69
CA ARG A 111 -28.67 -0.07 -5.94
C ARG A 111 -27.18 -0.08 -6.29
N LEU A 112 -26.85 -0.23 -7.58
CA LEU A 112 -25.49 -0.04 -8.09
C LEU A 112 -25.00 1.40 -7.87
N ASP A 113 -25.94 2.35 -7.72
CA ASP A 113 -25.66 3.73 -7.30
C ASP A 113 -24.87 3.80 -5.98
N LEU A 114 -25.21 2.95 -5.02
CA LEU A 114 -24.57 2.91 -3.71
C LEU A 114 -23.13 2.38 -3.79
N LEU A 115 -22.91 1.34 -4.60
CA LEU A 115 -21.58 0.79 -4.84
C LEU A 115 -20.67 1.82 -5.52
N ALA A 116 -21.18 2.47 -6.58
CA ALA A 116 -20.45 3.52 -7.28
C ALA A 116 -20.14 4.70 -6.34
N THR A 117 -21.09 5.11 -5.49
CA THR A 117 -20.87 6.15 -4.48
C THR A 117 -19.77 5.78 -3.50
N ALA A 118 -19.74 4.53 -3.01
CA ALA A 118 -18.69 4.06 -2.12
C ALA A 118 -17.31 4.08 -2.80
N ILE A 119 -17.23 3.67 -4.06
CA ILE A 119 -15.98 3.75 -4.85
C ILE A 119 -15.52 5.20 -4.98
N ILE A 120 -16.42 6.15 -5.27
CA ILE A 120 -16.08 7.58 -5.33
C ILE A 120 -15.49 8.06 -4.00
N ILE A 121 -16.13 7.74 -2.86
CA ILE A 121 -15.63 8.18 -1.56
C ILE A 121 -14.25 7.59 -1.27
N LEU A 122 -14.01 6.31 -1.59
CA LEU A 122 -12.71 5.67 -1.42
C LEU A 122 -11.62 6.31 -2.29
N LEU A 123 -11.92 6.57 -3.56
CA LEU A 123 -11.00 7.26 -4.47
C LEU A 123 -10.65 8.66 -3.96
N CYS A 124 -11.65 9.41 -3.48
CA CYS A 124 -11.43 10.73 -2.86
C CYS A 124 -10.54 10.65 -1.61
N ILE A 125 -10.81 9.73 -0.68
CA ILE A 125 -9.98 9.54 0.52
C ILE A 125 -8.54 9.16 0.12
N GLY A 126 -8.39 8.28 -0.87
CA GLY A 126 -7.09 7.83 -1.39
C GLY A 126 -6.28 9.00 -1.98
N GLU A 127 -6.86 9.77 -2.90
CA GLU A 127 -6.17 10.90 -3.54
C GLU A 127 -5.89 12.05 -2.55
N LEU A 128 -6.78 12.32 -1.60
CA LEU A 128 -6.53 13.31 -0.55
C LEU A 128 -5.38 12.89 0.39
N SER A 129 -5.37 11.61 0.78
CA SER A 129 -4.29 11.05 1.61
C SER A 129 -2.95 11.10 0.87
N TRP A 130 -2.95 10.74 -0.42
CA TRP A 130 -1.79 10.85 -1.29
C TRP A 130 -1.28 12.30 -1.36
N PHE A 131 -2.16 13.25 -1.64
CA PHE A 131 -1.80 14.66 -1.79
C PHE A 131 -1.19 15.23 -0.51
N TYR A 132 -1.72 14.83 0.65
CA TYR A 132 -1.14 15.16 1.95
C TYR A 132 0.32 14.69 2.08
N PHE A 133 0.59 13.42 1.76
CA PHE A 133 1.96 12.88 1.80
C PHE A 133 2.88 13.53 0.76
N PHE A 134 2.38 13.76 -0.44
CA PHE A 134 3.09 14.44 -1.51
C PHE A 134 3.56 15.84 -1.08
N ILE A 135 2.67 16.64 -0.48
CA ILE A 135 3.00 17.98 0.05
C ILE A 135 4.07 17.90 1.13
N GLN A 136 3.97 16.95 2.07
CA GLN A 136 4.98 16.79 3.10
C GLN A 136 6.36 16.51 2.52
N VAL A 137 6.45 15.68 1.47
CA VAL A 137 7.72 15.35 0.83
C VAL A 137 8.28 16.55 0.09
N ILE A 138 7.48 17.24 -0.72
CA ILE A 138 7.92 18.42 -1.49
C ILE A 138 8.33 19.58 -0.58
N ASN A 139 7.80 19.64 0.64
CA ASN A 139 8.18 20.63 1.66
C ASN A 139 9.26 20.12 2.63
N TYR A 140 9.84 18.94 2.40
CA TYR A 140 10.89 18.35 3.23
C TYR A 140 10.50 18.15 4.71
N LYS A 141 9.21 17.94 4.96
CA LYS A 141 8.63 17.75 6.30
C LYS A 141 8.14 16.33 6.54
N SER A 142 8.57 15.36 5.73
CA SER A 142 8.09 13.98 5.82
C SER A 142 8.91 13.18 6.83
N PRO A 143 8.30 12.70 7.93
CA PRO A 143 8.99 11.88 8.93
C PRO A 143 9.56 10.59 8.36
N ILE A 144 8.80 9.93 7.49
CA ILE A 144 9.19 8.66 6.86
C ILE A 144 10.50 8.81 6.11
N GLN A 145 10.67 9.93 5.40
CA GLN A 145 11.87 10.21 4.60
C GLN A 145 13.09 10.43 5.48
N SER A 146 12.95 11.27 6.50
CA SER A 146 14.03 11.54 7.46
C SER A 146 14.47 10.26 8.18
N MET A 147 13.49 9.48 8.63
CA MET A 147 13.73 8.21 9.31
C MET A 147 14.41 7.19 8.41
N ALA A 148 13.89 6.98 7.20
CA ALA A 148 14.42 5.98 6.30
C ALA A 148 15.85 6.33 5.81
N TYR A 149 16.18 7.61 5.66
CA TYR A 149 17.56 8.05 5.43
C TYR A 149 18.49 7.70 6.58
N LYS A 150 18.11 8.02 7.83
CA LYS A 150 18.90 7.65 9.01
C LYS A 150 19.06 6.14 9.17
N THR A 151 18.02 5.40 8.81
CA THR A 151 18.02 3.93 8.85
C THR A 151 18.95 3.35 7.79
N LEU A 152 19.03 3.96 6.60
CA LEU A 152 19.96 3.58 5.54
C LEU A 152 21.43 3.72 5.98
N LEU A 153 21.73 4.76 6.77
CA LEU A 153 23.08 5.03 7.30
C LEU A 153 23.42 4.20 8.56
N PHE A 154 22.49 3.39 9.05
CA PHE A 154 22.72 2.58 10.24
C PHE A 154 23.78 1.51 9.97
N ASP A 155 24.80 1.46 10.83
CA ASP A 155 25.84 0.43 10.76
C ASP A 155 25.28 -0.92 11.18
N GLU A 156 25.02 -1.80 10.21
CA GLU A 156 24.48 -3.15 10.41
C GLU A 156 25.32 -3.99 11.38
N LYS A 157 26.63 -3.70 11.49
CA LYS A 157 27.53 -4.41 12.42
C LYS A 157 27.18 -4.16 13.89
N ARG A 158 26.43 -3.10 14.19
CA ARG A 158 25.94 -2.82 15.55
C ARG A 158 24.78 -3.73 15.93
N LEU A 159 24.12 -4.35 14.96
CA LEU A 159 23.00 -5.23 15.19
C LEU A 159 23.51 -6.62 15.57
N ALA A 160 23.05 -7.18 16.69
CA ALA A 160 23.44 -8.56 17.02
C ALA A 160 22.95 -9.53 15.93
N ALA A 161 23.75 -10.56 15.62
CA ALA A 161 23.48 -11.49 14.52
C ALA A 161 22.08 -12.13 14.57
N ASN A 162 21.59 -12.43 15.79
CA ASN A 162 20.24 -12.97 15.99
C ASN A 162 19.14 -12.00 15.55
N TYR A 163 19.30 -10.71 15.83
CA TYR A 163 18.35 -9.66 15.43
C TYR A 163 18.42 -9.37 13.94
N HIS A 164 19.61 -9.41 13.35
CA HIS A 164 19.79 -9.31 11.91
C HIS A 164 19.04 -10.41 11.17
N ARG A 165 19.26 -11.66 11.59
CA ARG A 165 18.57 -12.83 11.03
C ARG A 165 17.05 -12.73 11.20
N HIS A 166 16.58 -12.28 12.36
CA HIS A 166 15.14 -12.07 12.61
C HIS A 166 14.52 -11.06 11.64
N LEU A 167 15.17 -9.93 11.39
CA LEU A 167 14.66 -8.91 10.44
C LEU A 167 14.57 -9.42 9.01
N ILE A 168 15.56 -10.19 8.55
CA ILE A 168 15.53 -10.78 7.21
C ILE A 168 14.35 -11.77 7.09
N ILE A 169 14.18 -12.66 8.08
CA ILE A 169 13.08 -13.62 8.10
C ILE A 169 11.74 -12.89 8.14
N TYR A 170 11.62 -11.85 8.97
CA TYR A 170 10.40 -11.06 9.10
C TYR A 170 10.06 -10.31 7.79
N HIS A 171 11.05 -9.69 7.15
CA HIS A 171 10.87 -9.06 5.83
C HIS A 171 10.38 -10.08 4.79
N LEU A 172 11.00 -11.26 4.75
CA LEU A 172 10.59 -12.31 3.83
C LEU A 172 9.16 -12.78 4.09
N PHE A 173 8.79 -12.97 5.36
CA PHE A 173 7.44 -13.37 5.74
C PHE A 173 6.40 -12.34 5.27
N ILE A 174 6.64 -11.06 5.54
CA ILE A 174 5.76 -9.98 5.07
C ILE A 174 5.67 -9.97 3.54
N LYS A 175 6.80 -10.13 2.85
CA LYS A 175 6.86 -10.13 1.38
C LYS A 175 6.07 -11.29 0.77
N ILE A 176 6.17 -12.49 1.35
CA ILE A 176 5.37 -13.66 0.94
C ILE A 176 3.89 -13.41 1.18
N ALA A 177 3.51 -12.95 2.38
CA ALA A 177 2.13 -12.62 2.71
C ALA A 177 1.56 -11.60 1.72
N ALA A 178 2.36 -10.58 1.37
CA ALA A 178 1.99 -9.58 0.40
C ALA A 178 1.80 -10.13 -1.02
N TYR A 179 2.67 -11.03 -1.48
CA TYR A 179 2.50 -11.67 -2.79
C TYR A 179 1.27 -12.55 -2.87
N ILE A 180 0.97 -13.32 -1.82
CA ILE A 180 -0.25 -14.13 -1.75
C ILE A 180 -1.47 -13.21 -1.82
N PHE A 181 -1.48 -12.14 -1.02
CA PHE A 181 -2.56 -11.16 -1.02
C PHE A 181 -2.74 -10.48 -2.39
N ALA A 182 -1.64 -10.05 -3.01
CA ALA A 182 -1.65 -9.47 -4.36
C ALA A 182 -2.18 -10.44 -5.41
N ALA A 183 -1.81 -11.73 -5.33
CA ALA A 183 -2.31 -12.76 -6.24
C ALA A 183 -3.82 -12.96 -6.08
N CYS A 184 -4.34 -13.02 -4.86
CA CYS A 184 -5.78 -13.11 -4.59
C CYS A 184 -6.54 -11.91 -5.18
N ILE A 185 -6.04 -10.68 -4.94
CA ILE A 185 -6.63 -9.47 -5.52
C ILE A 185 -6.56 -9.50 -7.05
N GLY A 186 -5.41 -9.89 -7.61
CA GLY A 186 -5.21 -9.98 -9.06
C GLY A 186 -6.22 -10.90 -9.73
N ILE A 187 -6.45 -12.10 -9.15
CA ILE A 187 -7.49 -13.03 -9.61
C ILE A 187 -8.87 -12.38 -9.53
N GLY A 188 -9.20 -11.72 -8.42
CA GLY A 188 -10.48 -11.03 -8.24
C GLY A 188 -10.72 -9.95 -9.29
N VAL A 189 -9.72 -9.12 -9.56
CA VAL A 189 -9.77 -8.08 -10.61
C VAL A 189 -9.97 -8.71 -11.98
N ILE A 190 -9.22 -9.78 -12.32
CA ILE A 190 -9.38 -10.47 -13.60
C ILE A 190 -10.81 -10.98 -13.77
N ILE A 191 -11.39 -11.59 -12.74
CA ILE A 191 -12.79 -12.05 -12.76
C ILE A 191 -13.74 -10.88 -13.00
N VAL A 192 -13.58 -9.77 -12.27
CA VAL A 192 -14.42 -8.57 -12.44
C VAL A 192 -14.28 -8.01 -13.86
N CYS A 193 -13.07 -7.93 -14.40
CA CYS A 193 -12.83 -7.48 -15.77
C CYS A 193 -13.51 -8.37 -16.81
N VAL A 194 -13.34 -9.69 -16.70
CA VAL A 194 -13.93 -10.66 -17.63
C VAL A 194 -15.45 -10.61 -17.56
N MET A 195 -16.03 -10.58 -16.35
CA MET A 195 -17.48 -10.48 -16.16
C MET A 195 -18.02 -9.16 -16.69
N GLY A 196 -17.35 -8.04 -16.42
CA GLY A 196 -17.74 -6.72 -16.93
C GLY A 196 -17.78 -6.68 -18.46
N ILE A 197 -16.72 -7.18 -19.12
CA ILE A 197 -16.66 -7.26 -20.59
C ILE A 197 -17.75 -8.18 -21.13
N TYR A 198 -17.97 -9.34 -20.49
CA TYR A 198 -19.01 -10.29 -20.87
C TYR A 198 -20.40 -9.66 -20.81
N PHE A 199 -20.74 -8.99 -19.70
CA PHE A 199 -22.06 -8.34 -19.55
C PHE A 199 -22.28 -7.22 -20.56
N LEU A 200 -21.27 -6.37 -20.79
CA LEU A 200 -21.35 -5.31 -21.79
C LEU A 200 -21.52 -5.85 -23.21
N THR A 201 -20.79 -6.91 -23.55
CA THR A 201 -20.86 -7.55 -24.87
C THR A 201 -22.22 -8.25 -25.06
N LYS A 202 -22.71 -8.92 -24.03
CA LYS A 202 -24.04 -9.55 -24.02
C LYS A 202 -25.14 -8.49 -24.25
N ALA A 203 -25.10 -7.38 -23.52
CA ALA A 203 -26.04 -6.28 -23.71
C ALA A 203 -26.01 -5.74 -25.16
N TYR A 204 -24.83 -5.63 -25.77
CA TYR A 204 -24.71 -5.22 -27.17
C TYR A 204 -25.39 -6.20 -28.13
N PHE A 205 -25.16 -7.51 -27.98
CA PHE A 205 -25.79 -8.52 -28.84
C PHE A 205 -27.32 -8.61 -28.70
N TYR A 206 -27.87 -8.24 -27.54
CA TYR A 206 -29.32 -8.14 -27.34
C TYR A 206 -29.91 -6.79 -27.79
N ASN A 207 -29.14 -5.95 -28.50
CA ASN A 207 -29.53 -4.61 -28.94
C ASN A 207 -29.97 -3.69 -27.78
N GLN A 208 -29.46 -3.95 -26.57
CA GLN A 208 -29.75 -3.14 -25.38
C GLN A 208 -28.91 -1.86 -25.36
N ILE A 209 -27.70 -1.92 -25.91
CA ILE A 209 -26.76 -0.79 -25.96
C ILE A 209 -26.26 -0.58 -27.39
N THR A 210 -25.93 0.66 -27.73
CA THR A 210 -25.32 0.99 -29.02
C THR A 210 -23.83 0.69 -29.02
N SER A 211 -23.22 0.61 -30.20
CA SER A 211 -21.75 0.46 -30.33
C SER A 211 -20.98 1.62 -29.70
N VAL A 212 -21.54 2.83 -29.76
CA VAL A 212 -20.96 4.05 -29.15
C VAL A 212 -20.97 3.92 -27.62
N GLN A 213 -22.10 3.53 -27.04
CA GLN A 213 -22.23 3.29 -25.60
C GLN A 213 -21.28 2.18 -25.12
N LEU A 214 -21.16 1.08 -25.86
CA LEU A 214 -20.24 -0.01 -25.54
C LEU A 214 -18.78 0.49 -25.48
N LEU A 215 -18.33 1.20 -26.53
CA LEU A 215 -16.96 1.71 -26.60
C LEU A 215 -16.67 2.67 -25.45
N PHE A 216 -17.62 3.54 -25.15
CA PHE A 216 -17.49 4.52 -24.09
C PHE A 216 -17.47 3.87 -22.70
N CYS A 217 -18.34 2.89 -22.44
CA CYS A 217 -18.34 2.11 -21.20
C CYS A 217 -17.02 1.36 -21.00
N LEU A 218 -16.48 0.72 -22.04
CA LEU A 218 -15.16 0.07 -21.96
C LEU A 218 -14.06 1.09 -21.65
N MET A 219 -14.12 2.27 -22.28
CA MET A 219 -13.14 3.34 -22.08
C MET A 219 -13.11 3.86 -20.63
N ILE A 220 -14.23 3.82 -19.91
CA ILE A 220 -14.33 4.20 -18.48
C ILE A 220 -13.99 3.02 -17.56
N PHE A 221 -14.45 1.83 -17.92
CA PHE A 221 -14.31 0.62 -17.10
C PHE A 221 -12.85 0.24 -16.84
N PHE A 222 -11.99 0.29 -17.87
CA PHE A 222 -10.58 -0.03 -17.71
C PHE A 222 -9.84 0.93 -16.77
N PRO A 223 -9.95 2.26 -16.90
CA PRO A 223 -9.42 3.21 -15.92
C PRO A 223 -9.90 2.97 -14.49
N ILE A 224 -11.18 2.66 -14.26
CA ILE A 224 -11.69 2.33 -12.92
C ILE A 224 -10.95 1.11 -12.36
N CYS A 225 -10.88 0.01 -13.14
CA CYS A 225 -10.20 -1.21 -12.70
C CYS A 225 -8.71 -0.94 -12.42
N PHE A 226 -8.05 -0.19 -13.29
CA PHE A 226 -6.64 0.19 -13.12
C PHE A 226 -6.41 1.03 -11.86
N GLU A 227 -7.29 1.99 -11.57
CA GLU A 227 -7.15 2.85 -10.39
C GLU A 227 -7.38 2.06 -9.10
N VAL A 228 -8.40 1.20 -9.07
CA VAL A 228 -8.64 0.29 -7.94
C VAL A 228 -7.44 -0.63 -7.71
N CYS A 229 -6.87 -1.22 -8.76
CA CYS A 229 -5.64 -2.00 -8.66
C CYS A 229 -4.47 -1.19 -8.09
N SER A 230 -4.30 0.04 -8.56
CA SER A 230 -3.23 0.93 -8.14
C SER A 230 -3.34 1.26 -6.64
N LEU A 231 -4.56 1.51 -6.14
CA LEU A 231 -4.81 1.70 -4.71
C LEU A 231 -4.49 0.46 -3.86
N PHE A 232 -4.80 -0.74 -4.36
CA PHE A 232 -4.44 -1.97 -3.64
C PHE A 232 -2.92 -2.19 -3.59
N VAL A 233 -2.21 -1.95 -4.70
CA VAL A 233 -0.75 -2.04 -4.73
C VAL A 233 -0.12 -1.01 -3.79
N LEU A 234 -0.66 0.22 -3.80
CA LEU A 234 -0.25 1.30 -2.90
C LEU A 234 -0.37 0.88 -1.43
N LEU A 235 -1.53 0.36 -1.04
CA LEU A 235 -1.82 -0.12 0.31
C LEU A 235 -0.87 -1.24 0.72
N LEU A 236 -0.63 -2.18 -0.18
CA LEU A 236 0.26 -3.32 0.05
C LEU A 236 1.71 -2.87 0.27
N VAL A 237 2.25 -2.04 -0.62
CA VAL A 237 3.62 -1.51 -0.52
C VAL A 237 3.77 -0.69 0.76
N GLY A 238 2.78 0.14 1.10
CA GLY A 238 2.75 0.90 2.34
C GLY A 238 2.77 0.01 3.59
N ALA A 239 1.94 -1.04 3.60
CA ALA A 239 1.88 -1.99 4.71
C ALA A 239 3.19 -2.77 4.90
N ILE A 240 3.82 -3.21 3.81
CA ILE A 240 5.14 -3.89 3.87
C ILE A 240 6.19 -2.95 4.47
N ALA A 241 6.27 -1.72 3.96
CA ALA A 241 7.24 -0.74 4.41
C ALA A 241 7.02 -0.38 5.90
N ALA A 242 5.79 -0.05 6.29
CA ALA A 242 5.45 0.28 7.66
C ALA A 242 5.70 -0.91 8.61
N GLY A 243 5.27 -2.12 8.23
CA GLY A 243 5.47 -3.33 9.03
C GLY A 243 6.95 -3.62 9.28
N PHE A 244 7.80 -3.51 8.26
CA PHE A 244 9.24 -3.70 8.41
C PHE A 244 9.89 -2.62 9.29
N ILE A 245 9.55 -1.35 9.04
CA ILE A 245 10.10 -0.20 9.78
C ILE A 245 9.74 -0.30 11.27
N LEU A 246 8.51 -0.67 11.61
CA LEU A 246 8.06 -0.84 13.00
C LEU A 246 8.83 -1.96 13.72
N GLU A 247 9.01 -3.12 13.07
CA GLU A 247 9.77 -4.22 13.68
C GLU A 247 11.26 -3.87 13.82
N PHE A 248 11.83 -3.13 12.86
CA PHE A 248 13.18 -2.59 12.94
C PHE A 248 13.35 -1.67 14.15
N LEU A 249 12.46 -0.69 14.33
CA LEU A 249 12.48 0.21 15.48
C LEU A 249 12.36 -0.54 16.81
N LYS A 250 11.41 -1.48 16.88
CA LYS A 250 11.21 -2.32 18.07
C LYS A 250 12.47 -3.10 18.45
N ILE A 251 13.21 -3.63 17.47
CA ILE A 251 14.45 -4.34 17.72
C ILE A 251 15.54 -3.40 18.22
N ARG A 252 15.68 -2.21 17.65
CA ARG A 252 16.63 -1.21 18.14
C ARG A 252 16.34 -0.81 19.60
N MET A 253 15.07 -0.61 19.93
CA MET A 253 14.65 -0.33 21.31
C MET A 253 14.97 -1.50 22.26
N LYS A 254 14.74 -2.75 21.84
CA LYS A 254 15.11 -3.94 22.62
C LYS A 254 16.62 -4.04 22.85
N GLN A 255 17.42 -3.74 21.83
CA GLN A 255 18.88 -3.77 21.95
C GLN A 255 19.38 -2.72 22.94
N LEU A 256 18.88 -1.49 22.85
CA LEU A 256 19.22 -0.43 23.81
C LEU A 256 18.86 -0.82 25.24
N TYR A 257 17.71 -1.45 25.45
CA TYR A 257 17.30 -1.95 26.77
C TYR A 257 18.24 -3.04 27.30
N ILE A 258 18.61 -4.02 26.47
CA ILE A 258 19.55 -5.08 26.87
C ILE A 258 20.93 -4.49 27.19
N PHE A 259 21.38 -3.53 26.39
CA PHE A 259 22.65 -2.84 26.59
C PHE A 259 22.66 -2.05 27.90
N LEU A 260 21.55 -1.38 28.23
CA LEU A 260 21.36 -0.71 29.52
C LEU A 260 21.45 -1.70 30.69
N LYS A 261 20.72 -2.83 30.60
CA LYS A 261 20.68 -3.85 31.65
C LYS A 261 22.05 -4.50 31.90
N HIS A 262 22.86 -4.65 30.85
CA HIS A 262 24.19 -5.24 30.98
C HIS A 262 25.18 -4.28 31.66
N ASP A 263 25.06 -2.97 31.47
CA ASP A 263 25.99 -1.99 32.05
C ASP A 263 25.66 -1.59 33.50
N GLU A 264 24.43 -1.81 33.98
CA GLU A 264 24.11 -1.70 35.42
C GLU A 264 24.99 -2.61 36.30
N SER A 265 25.60 -3.65 35.72
CA SER A 265 26.54 -4.54 36.41
C SER A 265 28.00 -4.02 36.47
N SER A 266 28.30 -2.93 35.76
CA SER A 266 29.64 -2.33 35.66
C SER A 266 29.91 -1.38 36.83
N LYS A 267 30.93 -1.68 37.65
CA LYS A 267 31.31 -0.88 38.84
C LYS A 267 32.06 0.43 38.51
N ASN A 268 32.22 0.81 37.24
CA ASN A 268 33.15 1.86 36.83
C ASN A 268 32.42 3.18 36.48
N ILE A 269 32.25 4.04 37.49
CA ILE A 269 31.43 5.28 37.48
C ILE A 269 31.69 6.24 36.29
N PRO A 270 32.94 6.59 35.91
CA PRO A 270 33.15 7.53 34.81
C PRO A 270 32.81 6.94 33.43
N LYS A 271 33.00 5.63 33.23
CA LYS A 271 32.58 4.94 32.00
C LYS A 271 31.05 4.90 31.91
N MET A 272 30.39 4.65 33.03
CA MET A 272 28.93 4.61 33.14
C MET A 272 28.29 5.97 32.77
N LYS A 273 28.87 7.11 33.17
CA LYS A 273 28.34 8.44 32.81
C LYS A 273 28.46 8.74 31.30
N PHE A 274 29.60 8.44 30.68
CA PHE A 274 29.77 8.62 29.23
C PHE A 274 28.81 7.71 28.45
N PHE A 275 28.72 6.45 28.88
CA PHE A 275 27.86 5.44 28.29
C PHE A 275 26.37 5.80 28.40
N TRP A 276 25.94 6.25 29.58
CA TRP A 276 24.59 6.74 29.81
C TRP A 276 24.24 7.90 28.87
N ASN A 277 25.15 8.86 28.69
CA ASN A 277 24.92 9.96 27.75
C ASN A 277 24.76 9.47 26.30
N CYS A 278 25.53 8.45 25.88
CA CYS A 278 25.38 7.84 24.56
C CYS A 278 24.03 7.13 24.39
N ILE A 279 23.63 6.29 25.36
CA ILE A 279 22.33 5.59 25.34
C ILE A 279 21.18 6.58 25.37
N GLN A 280 21.23 7.57 26.27
CA GLN A 280 20.19 8.57 26.41
C GLN A 280 20.00 9.34 25.11
N LYS A 281 21.09 9.73 24.44
CA LYS A 281 21.03 10.39 23.13
C LYS A 281 20.35 9.49 22.10
N GLU A 282 20.78 8.24 21.96
CA GLU A 282 20.20 7.31 20.98
C GLU A 282 18.72 7.00 21.27
N TYR A 283 18.36 6.84 22.55
CA TYR A 283 16.98 6.64 23.00
C TYR A 283 16.10 7.85 22.67
N VAL A 284 16.56 9.08 22.97
CA VAL A 284 15.81 10.31 22.68
C VAL A 284 15.62 10.48 21.17
N GLU A 285 16.65 10.18 20.37
CA GLU A 285 16.56 10.21 18.91
C GLU A 285 15.52 9.19 18.40
N LEU A 286 15.60 7.93 18.83
CA LEU A 286 14.64 6.89 18.47
C LEU A 286 13.21 7.22 18.92
N TYR A 287 13.04 7.74 20.13
CA TYR A 287 11.73 8.14 20.64
C TYR A 287 11.13 9.26 19.79
N SER A 288 11.93 10.26 19.42
CA SER A 288 11.48 11.34 18.53
C SER A 288 11.09 10.84 17.14
N GLU A 289 11.81 9.86 16.60
CA GLU A 289 11.50 9.23 15.32
C GLU A 289 10.20 8.41 15.37
N VAL A 290 10.03 7.61 16.43
CA VAL A 290 8.82 6.84 16.69
C VAL A 290 7.62 7.78 16.82
N ALA A 291 7.74 8.88 17.56
CA ALA A 291 6.64 9.83 17.75
C ALA A 291 6.22 10.51 16.43
N LEU A 292 7.18 10.86 15.57
CA LEU A 292 6.88 11.43 14.25
C LEU A 292 6.28 10.38 13.30
N LEU A 293 6.79 9.15 13.34
CA LEU A 293 6.26 8.04 12.55
C LEU A 293 4.83 7.69 12.99
N ASP A 294 4.57 7.66 14.29
CA ASP A 294 3.24 7.40 14.87
C ASP A 294 2.21 8.38 14.36
N LYS A 295 2.53 9.68 14.33
CA LYS A 295 1.64 10.70 13.74
C LYS A 295 1.30 10.41 12.27
N THR A 296 2.30 10.01 11.49
CA THR A 296 2.12 9.69 10.07
C THR A 296 1.32 8.39 9.86
N ILE A 297 1.65 7.34 10.61
CA ILE A 297 0.95 6.05 10.54
C ILE A 297 -0.48 6.19 11.04
N SER A 298 -0.71 6.95 12.11
CA SER A 298 -2.05 7.22 12.65
C SER A 298 -2.96 7.85 11.59
N PHE A 299 -2.47 8.84 10.84
CA PHE A 299 -3.21 9.41 9.72
C PHE A 299 -3.53 8.36 8.63
N ALA A 300 -2.55 7.56 8.23
CA ALA A 300 -2.76 6.51 7.22
C ALA A 300 -3.77 5.45 7.71
N MET A 301 -3.67 5.02 8.97
CA MET A 301 -4.57 4.06 9.61
C MET A 301 -6.00 4.62 9.71
N TYR A 302 -6.14 5.90 10.05
CA TYR A 302 -7.44 6.58 10.07
C TYR A 302 -8.11 6.56 8.68
N SER A 303 -7.36 6.87 7.62
CA SER A 303 -7.88 6.80 6.25
C SER A 303 -8.29 5.38 5.85
N LEU A 304 -7.49 4.37 6.22
CA LEU A 304 -7.79 2.96 5.95
C LEU A 304 -9.03 2.49 6.71
N GLU A 305 -9.14 2.83 8.00
CA GLU A 305 -10.28 2.48 8.84
C GLU A 305 -11.56 3.14 8.31
N THR A 306 -11.48 4.42 7.93
CA THR A 306 -12.61 5.14 7.33
C THR A 306 -13.08 4.45 6.05
N GLY A 307 -12.15 4.13 5.15
CA GLY A 307 -12.47 3.39 3.92
C GLY A 307 -13.08 2.01 4.18
N SER A 308 -12.51 1.25 5.13
CA SER A 308 -13.02 -0.07 5.53
C SER A 308 -14.44 -0.01 6.10
N LYS A 309 -14.74 1.01 6.92
CA LYS A 309 -16.09 1.20 7.48
C LYS A 309 -17.09 1.56 6.40
N ILE A 310 -16.74 2.46 5.48
CA ILE A 310 -17.60 2.81 4.34
C ILE A 310 -17.90 1.57 3.50
N LEU A 311 -16.88 0.78 3.15
CA LEU A 311 -17.07 -0.48 2.42
C LEU A 311 -17.97 -1.47 3.15
N SER A 312 -17.79 -1.61 4.46
CA SER A 312 -18.60 -2.53 5.28
C SER A 312 -20.06 -2.08 5.33
N ILE A 313 -20.32 -0.79 5.56
CA ILE A 313 -21.66 -0.21 5.58
C ILE A 313 -22.33 -0.37 4.21
N THR A 314 -21.63 0.00 3.14
CA THR A 314 -22.15 -0.16 1.77
C THR A 314 -22.42 -1.61 1.45
N SER A 315 -21.54 -2.53 1.80
CA SER A 315 -21.74 -3.97 1.57
C SER A 315 -22.96 -4.48 2.33
N CYS A 316 -23.13 -4.11 3.61
CA CYS A 316 -24.29 -4.50 4.40
C CYS A 316 -25.61 -3.96 3.81
N ILE A 317 -25.63 -2.70 3.35
CA ILE A 317 -26.83 -2.10 2.74
C ILE A 317 -27.10 -2.74 1.37
N PHE A 318 -26.06 -3.00 0.59
CA PHE A 318 -26.18 -3.61 -0.72
C PHE A 318 -26.69 -5.05 -0.62
N TYR A 319 -26.09 -5.89 0.23
CA TYR A 319 -26.53 -7.27 0.40
C TYR A 319 -27.90 -7.39 1.08
N SER A 320 -28.23 -6.50 2.04
CA SER A 320 -29.54 -6.58 2.73
C SER A 320 -30.74 -6.24 1.84
N ARG A 321 -30.53 -5.61 0.69
CA ARG A 321 -31.59 -5.34 -0.29
C ARG A 321 -31.67 -6.37 -1.42
N HIS A 322 -30.73 -7.31 -1.43
CA HIS A 322 -30.64 -8.40 -2.39
C HIS A 322 -31.13 -9.75 -1.86
N VAL A 323 -31.35 -9.83 -0.54
CA VAL A 323 -32.11 -10.89 0.14
C VAL A 323 -33.53 -10.40 0.31
#